data_AF-A0A9P7P8G0-F1
#
_entry.id   AF-A0A9P7P8G0-F1
#
_cell.length_a   1.000
_cell.length_b   1.000
_cell.length_c   1.000
_cell.angle_alpha   90.00
_cell.angle_beta   90.00
_cell.angle_gamma   90.00
#
_symmetry.space_group_name_H-M   'P 1'
#
loop_
_entity.id
_entity.type
_entity.pdbx_description
1 polymer ?
#
loop_
_entity_poly.entity_id
_entity_poly.type
_entity_poly.pdbx_seq_one_letter_code
_entity_poly.pdbx_strand_id
1 'polypeptide(L)'
;RAKGILLEKYIIKPEPYVVELDEHPMGPALQAALYEKTGRKTVPNVLVNGISIGGGDDVVGLDDQNKLAGKIQRLGNKRVQVAERFGPTEQKPMKG
;
A
#
# COMPACT_ATOMS: atom_id res chain seq x y z
N ARG A 1 6.68 7.53 -5.30
CA ARG A 1 5.40 8.06 -4.74
C ARG A 1 4.68 7.02 -3.88
N ALA A 2 4.15 5.92 -4.43
CA ALA A 2 3.46 4.88 -3.62
C ALA A 2 4.32 4.29 -2.49
N LYS A 3 5.59 3.96 -2.75
CA LYS A 3 6.54 3.47 -1.74
C LYS A 3 6.65 4.42 -0.54
N GLY A 4 6.85 5.72 -0.79
CA GLY A 4 6.91 6.75 0.25
C GLY A 4 5.61 6.85 1.05
N ILE A 5 4.44 6.89 0.39
CA ILE A 5 3.14 6.91 1.10
C ILE A 5 3.04 5.71 2.05
N LEU A 6 3.27 4.49 1.54
CA LEU A 6 3.06 3.26 2.30
C LEU A 6 4.08 3.06 3.44
N LEU A 7 5.33 3.48 3.26
CA LEU A 7 6.40 3.26 4.25
C LEU A 7 6.53 4.43 5.23
N GLU A 8 6.28 5.66 4.79
CA GLU A 8 6.54 6.88 5.56
C GLU A 8 5.27 7.47 6.17
N LYS A 9 4.13 7.47 5.46
CA LYS A 9 2.87 8.04 6.00
C LYS A 9 2.10 7.04 6.87
N TYR A 10 2.25 5.75 6.61
CA TYR A 10 1.53 4.68 7.31
C TYR A 10 2.46 3.82 8.18
N ILE A 11 1.90 3.30 9.27
CA ILE A 11 2.41 2.16 10.04
C ILE A 11 1.58 0.96 9.60
N ILE A 12 2.20 0.01 8.92
CA ILE A 12 1.56 -1.24 8.49
C ILE A 12 2.28 -2.39 9.19
N LYS A 13 1.53 -3.27 9.87
CA LYS A 13 2.08 -4.45 10.55
C LYS A 13 1.41 -5.73 10.02
N PRO A 14 2.17 -6.72 9.54
CA PRO A 14 3.63 -6.70 9.34
C PRO A 14 4.07 -5.65 8.31
N GLU A 15 5.35 -5.26 8.35
CA GLU A 15 5.88 -4.24 7.45
C GLU A 15 5.75 -4.67 5.97
N PRO A 16 5.44 -3.73 5.05
CA PRO A 16 5.36 -4.05 3.63
C PRO A 16 6.72 -4.53 3.10
N TYR A 17 6.71 -5.65 2.39
CA TYR A 17 7.88 -6.12 1.67
C TYR A 17 7.97 -5.45 0.30
N VAL A 18 9.13 -4.89 -0.04
CA VAL A 18 9.39 -4.21 -1.31
C VAL A 18 10.34 -5.05 -2.16
N VAL A 19 9.97 -5.26 -3.43
CA VAL A 19 10.80 -5.94 -4.42
C VAL A 19 11.09 -4.95 -5.55
N GLU A 20 12.37 -4.60 -5.72
CA GLU A 20 12.84 -3.84 -6.87
C GLU A 20 13.07 -4.83 -8.03
N LEU A 21 12.13 -4.87 -8.99
CA LEU A 21 12.11 -5.91 -10.03
C LEU A 21 13.28 -5.80 -11.01
N ASP A 22 13.80 -4.59 -11.23
CA ASP A 22 14.97 -4.31 -12.06
C ASP A 22 16.28 -4.84 -11.45
N GLU A 23 16.34 -4.97 -10.13
CA GLU A 23 17.49 -5.53 -9.41
C GLU A 23 17.34 -7.04 -9.12
N HIS A 24 16.14 -7.59 -9.26
CA HIS A 24 15.85 -8.99 -8.94
C HIS A 24 16.28 -9.92 -10.09
N PRO A 25 17.04 -11.02 -9.83
CA PRO A 25 17.49 -11.95 -10.88
C PRO A 25 16.37 -12.55 -11.73
N MET A 26 15.20 -12.74 -11.12
CA MET A 26 13.98 -13.23 -11.79
C MET A 26 12.97 -12.11 -12.11
N GLY A 27 13.39 -10.84 -12.12
CA GLY A 27 12.52 -9.68 -12.31
C GLY A 27 11.52 -9.80 -13.46
N PRO A 28 11.97 -10.09 -14.69
CA PRO A 28 11.08 -10.27 -15.83
C PRO A 28 10.05 -11.41 -15.65
N ALA A 29 10.49 -12.55 -15.12
CA ALA A 29 9.61 -13.68 -14.86
C ALA A 29 8.58 -13.38 -13.77
N LEU A 30 8.99 -12.65 -12.72
CA LEU A 30 8.10 -12.22 -11.65
C LEU A 30 7.09 -11.19 -12.16
N GLN A 31 7.50 -10.23 -13.00
CA GLN A 31 6.59 -9.26 -13.62
C GLN A 31 5.54 -9.95 -14.51
N ALA A 32 5.95 -10.98 -15.28
CA ALA A 32 5.03 -11.78 -16.08
C ALA A 32 4.01 -12.51 -15.21
N ALA A 33 4.46 -13.20 -14.15
CA ALA A 33 3.57 -13.89 -13.21
C ALA A 33 2.61 -12.92 -12.48
N LEU A 34 3.09 -11.72 -12.12
CA LEU A 34 2.26 -10.67 -11.56
C LEU A 34 1.21 -10.19 -12.56
N TYR A 35 1.56 -10.05 -13.84
CA TYR A 35 0.60 -9.68 -14.87
C TYR A 35 -0.48 -10.75 -15.04
N GLU A 36 -0.12 -12.03 -15.12
CA GLU A 36 -1.09 -13.13 -15.21
C GLU A 36 -2.05 -13.15 -14.01
N LYS A 37 -1.53 -12.95 -12.80
CA LYS A 37 -2.32 -13.00 -11.57
C LYS A 37 -3.19 -11.76 -11.33
N THR A 38 -2.75 -10.58 -11.79
CA THR A 38 -3.35 -9.30 -11.39
C THR A 38 -3.89 -8.46 -12.55
N GLY A 39 -3.56 -8.83 -13.79
CA GLY A 39 -3.83 -8.03 -14.99
C GLY A 39 -2.98 -6.76 -15.13
N ARG A 40 -2.07 -6.46 -14.19
CA ARG A 40 -1.25 -5.24 -14.21
C ARG A 40 0.18 -5.52 -14.71
N LYS A 41 0.59 -4.82 -15.77
CA LYS A 41 1.95 -4.91 -16.35
C LYS A 41 2.93 -3.89 -15.78
N THR A 42 2.46 -2.79 -15.22
CA THR A 42 3.30 -1.64 -14.83
C THR A 42 3.72 -1.69 -13.37
N VAL A 43 4.89 -1.14 -13.09
CA VAL A 43 5.35 -0.85 -11.73
C VAL A 43 5.08 0.61 -11.36
N PRO A 44 4.83 0.92 -10.07
CA PRO A 44 4.63 -0.04 -8.98
C PRO A 44 3.32 -0.82 -9.12
N ASN A 45 3.29 -2.05 -8.62
CA ASN A 45 2.09 -2.86 -8.43
C ASN A 45 1.99 -3.23 -6.94
N VAL A 46 1.07 -2.59 -6.22
CA VAL A 46 0.95 -2.76 -4.77
C VAL A 46 -0.06 -3.86 -4.47
N LEU A 47 0.36 -4.83 -3.67
CA LEU A 47 -0.41 -6.03 -3.38
C LEU A 47 -0.75 -6.09 -1.89
N VAL A 48 -2.01 -6.40 -1.57
CA VAL A 48 -2.45 -6.75 -0.22
C VAL A 48 -3.06 -8.14 -0.28
N ASN A 49 -2.45 -9.10 0.44
CA ASN A 49 -2.88 -10.50 0.42
C ASN A 49 -3.02 -11.08 -1.00
N GLY A 50 -2.07 -10.74 -1.88
CA GLY A 50 -2.04 -11.18 -3.28
C GLY A 50 -3.03 -10.49 -4.23
N ILE A 51 -3.83 -9.55 -3.74
CA ILE A 51 -4.76 -8.74 -4.54
C ILE A 51 -4.11 -7.38 -4.83
N SER A 52 -4.07 -6.99 -6.11
CA SER A 52 -3.57 -5.66 -6.48
C SER A 52 -4.52 -4.57 -6.02
N ILE A 53 -3.99 -3.56 -5.32
CA ILE A 53 -4.74 -2.34 -5.00
C ILE A 53 -4.48 -1.21 -5.99
N GLY A 54 -3.54 -1.41 -6.93
CA GLY A 54 -3.19 -0.48 -7.99
C GLY A 54 -1.70 -0.13 -8.03
N GLY A 55 -1.37 0.93 -8.77
CA GLY A 55 -0.03 1.48 -8.90
C GLY A 55 0.12 2.82 -8.21
N GLY A 56 1.03 3.66 -8.70
CA GLY A 56 1.39 4.94 -8.09
C GLY A 56 0.19 5.84 -7.85
N ASP A 57 -0.53 6.14 -8.93
CA ASP A 57 -1.66 7.08 -8.91
C ASP A 57 -2.87 6.50 -8.16
N ASP A 58 -3.09 5.19 -8.24
CA ASP A 58 -4.15 4.52 -7.50
C ASP A 58 -3.94 4.64 -5.98
N VAL A 59 -2.69 4.45 -5.52
CA VAL A 59 -2.34 4.58 -4.10
C VAL A 59 -2.47 6.03 -3.63
N VAL A 60 -1.99 6.98 -4.44
CA VAL A 60 -2.16 8.43 -4.17
C VAL A 60 -3.64 8.77 -4.07
N GLY A 61 -4.45 8.38 -5.05
CA GLY A 61 -5.89 8.68 -5.06
C GLY A 61 -6.65 8.04 -3.90
N LEU A 62 -6.24 6.86 -3.43
CA LEU A 62 -6.79 6.24 -2.22
C LEU A 62 -6.38 6.98 -0.95
N ASP A 63 -5.15 7.46 -0.89
CA ASP A 63 -4.61 8.25 0.22
C ASP A 63 -5.34 9.59 0.33
N ASP A 64 -5.43 10.33 -0.78
CA ASP A 64 -6.10 11.64 -0.87
C ASP A 64 -7.59 11.57 -0.48
N GLN A 65 -8.22 10.41 -0.74
CA GLN A 65 -9.62 10.16 -0.38
C GLN A 65 -9.80 9.59 1.04
N ASN A 66 -8.74 9.44 1.83
CA ASN A 66 -8.75 8.77 3.15
C ASN A 66 -9.31 7.33 3.10
N LYS A 67 -9.13 6.63 1.96
CA LYS A 67 -9.62 5.26 1.71
C LYS A 67 -8.52 4.20 1.79
N LEU A 68 -7.25 4.61 1.78
CA LEU A 68 -6.12 3.68 1.69
C LEU A 68 -6.04 2.73 2.89
N ALA A 69 -6.05 3.26 4.12
CA ALA A 69 -6.04 2.44 5.34
C ALA A 69 -7.21 1.44 5.38
N GLY A 70 -8.43 1.92 5.11
CA GLY A 70 -9.61 1.06 5.08
C GLY A 70 -9.51 -0.06 4.03
N LYS A 71 -8.97 0.24 2.84
CA LYS A 71 -8.76 -0.77 1.79
C LYS A 71 -7.70 -1.81 2.19
N ILE A 72 -6.59 -1.38 2.79
CA ILE A 72 -5.54 -2.27 3.30
C ILE A 72 -6.11 -3.17 4.41
N GLN A 73 -6.81 -2.60 5.39
CA GLN A 73 -7.40 -3.36 6.50
C GLN A 73 -8.41 -4.40 6.00
N ARG A 74 -9.26 -4.03 5.04
CA ARG A 74 -10.26 -4.92 4.46
C ARG A 74 -9.64 -6.10 3.71
N LEU A 75 -8.56 -5.89 2.95
CA LEU A 75 -7.92 -6.95 2.18
C LEU A 75 -6.93 -7.78 3.01
N GLY A 76 -6.29 -7.16 4.00
CA GLY A 76 -5.36 -7.81 4.92
C GLY A 76 -6.04 -8.64 6.01
N ASN A 77 -7.34 -8.43 6.26
CA ASN A 77 -8.10 -9.06 7.33
C ASN A 77 -7.41 -8.90 8.70
N LYS A 78 -7.58 -9.85 9.61
CA LYS A 78 -6.95 -9.84 10.95
C LYS A 78 -5.41 -9.97 10.93
N ARG A 79 -4.79 -10.18 9.76
CA ARG A 79 -3.35 -10.38 9.61
C ARG A 79 -2.58 -9.08 9.40
N VAL A 80 -3.27 -7.99 9.06
CA VAL A 80 -2.66 -6.68 8.81
C VAL A 80 -3.30 -5.65 9.73
N GLN A 81 -2.47 -4.86 10.38
CA GLN A 81 -2.87 -3.64 11.08
C GLN A 81 -2.34 -2.45 10.29
N VAL A 82 -3.12 -1.39 10.17
CA VAL A 82 -2.73 -0.16 9.47
C VAL A 82 -3.20 1.08 10.24
N ALA A 83 -2.31 2.04 10.40
CA ALA A 83 -2.59 3.34 11.00
C ALA A 83 -1.75 4.43 10.31
N GLU A 84 -2.19 5.68 10.34
CA GLU A 84 -1.38 6.82 9.89
C GLU A 84 -0.35 7.19 10.96
N ARG A 85 0.90 7.46 10.57
CA ARG A 85 1.97 7.90 11.50
C ARG A 85 1.64 9.26 12.11
N PHE A 86 1.09 10.14 11.29
CA PHE A 86 0.66 11.47 11.67
C PHE A 86 -0.83 11.59 11.34
N GLY A 87 -1.66 10.92 12.15
CA GLY A 87 -3.11 11.11 12.04
C GLY A 87 -3.49 12.56 12.35
N PRO A 88 -4.73 12.99 12.05
CA PRO A 88 -5.21 14.27 12.53
C PRO A 88 -5.03 14.28 14.05
N THR A 89 -4.21 15.21 14.56
CA THR A 89 -4.12 15.48 15.99
C THR A 89 -5.55 15.54 16.53
N GLU A 90 -5.89 14.70 17.50
CA GLU A 90 -7.07 14.95 18.32
C GLU A 90 -6.93 16.37 18.88
N GLN A 91 -7.55 17.35 18.24
CA GLN A 91 -7.85 18.60 18.90
C GLN A 91 -8.90 18.24 19.95
N LYS A 92 -8.43 17.85 21.14
CA LYS A 92 -9.28 17.81 22.32
C LYS A 92 -9.94 19.19 22.39
N PRO A 93 -11.28 19.27 22.49
CA PRO A 93 -11.92 20.56 22.66
C PRO A 93 -11.32 21.20 23.92
N MET A 94 -10.73 22.39 23.78
CA MET A 94 -10.42 23.22 24.94
C MET A 94 -11.76 23.44 25.62
N LYS A 95 -11.93 22.84 26.80
CA LYS A 95 -13.05 23.18 27.69
C LYS A 95 -12.86 24.64 28.07
N GLY A 96 -13.65 25.50 27.46
CA GLY A 96 -13.96 26.84 27.98
C GLY A 96 -15.00 26.74 29.08
#